data_AF-A0AAV9XX06-F1
#
_entry.id   AF-A0AAV9XX06-F1
#
_cell.length_a   1.000
_cell.length_b   1.000
_cell.length_c   1.000
_cell.angle_alpha   90.00
_cell.angle_beta   90.00
_cell.angle_gamma   90.00
#
_symmetry.space_group_name_H-M   'P 1'
#
loop_
_entity.id
_entity.type
_entity.pdbx_description
1 polymer ?
#
loop_
_entity_poly.entity_id
_entity_poly.type
_entity_poly.pdbx_seq_one_letter_code
_entity_poly.pdbx_strand_id
1 'polypeptide(L)'
;PPAPRGVPQIEVSFDLDANGICHVSARDKMTQKEQKITIQSSGGLSDAEVERMVKEAEANVERDRIKKEAIEVKNNADSLIYSTEKSLSEHKDKIGAEVVESVQKAINDTKKTMETETDPEKLKAAVETLQQAAMKIGEAVYKSSGSSEKKDDKTKDAETQ
;
A
#
# COMPACT_ATOMS: atom_id res chain seq x y z
N PRO A 1 3.95 -16.84 11.57
CA PRO A 1 4.82 -17.11 10.39
C PRO A 1 5.05 -15.77 9.67
N PRO A 2 6.22 -15.50 9.09
CA PRO A 2 6.41 -14.32 8.24
C PRO A 2 5.47 -14.40 7.04
N ALA A 3 4.70 -13.34 6.77
CA ALA A 3 3.80 -13.25 5.63
C ALA A 3 4.03 -11.91 4.91
N PRO A 4 3.82 -11.84 3.58
CA PRO A 4 3.91 -10.60 2.83
C PRO A 4 2.94 -9.53 3.38
N ARG A 5 3.26 -8.25 3.16
CA ARG A 5 2.37 -7.14 3.54
C ARG A 5 0.97 -7.36 2.93
N GLY A 6 -0.08 -7.05 3.69
CA GLY A 6 -1.47 -7.16 3.27
C GLY A 6 -2.07 -8.58 3.27
N VAL A 7 -1.28 -9.62 3.55
CA VAL A 7 -1.78 -11.00 3.64
C VAL A 7 -2.34 -11.34 5.03
N PRO A 8 -1.72 -10.94 6.16
CA PRO A 8 -2.34 -11.14 7.47
C PRO A 8 -3.66 -10.37 7.60
N GLN A 9 -4.70 -11.07 8.04
CA GLN A 9 -6.00 -10.48 8.32
C GLN A 9 -6.15 -10.30 9.83
N ILE A 10 -5.85 -9.10 10.32
CA ILE A 10 -5.98 -8.76 11.73
C ILE A 10 -7.38 -8.17 11.97
N GLU A 11 -8.17 -8.84 12.79
CA GLU A 11 -9.42 -8.32 13.31
C GLU A 11 -9.16 -7.64 14.64
N VAL A 12 -9.51 -6.35 14.73
CA VAL A 12 -9.44 -5.60 15.98
C VAL A 12 -10.87 -5.33 16.45
N SER A 13 -11.18 -5.74 17.67
CA SER A 13 -12.48 -5.52 18.30
C SER A 13 -12.32 -4.73 19.59
N PHE A 14 -13.20 -3.74 19.75
CA PHE A 14 -13.31 -2.90 20.95
C PHE A 14 -14.64 -3.25 21.61
N ASP A 15 -14.58 -3.85 22.79
CA ASP A 15 -15.76 -4.22 23.58
C ASP A 15 -15.79 -3.40 24.88
N LEU A 16 -16.87 -2.65 25.10
CA LEU A 16 -17.07 -1.83 26.28
C LEU A 16 -18.12 -2.49 27.16
N ASP A 17 -17.72 -2.93 28.35
CA ASP A 17 -18.65 -3.57 29.27
C ASP A 17 -19.44 -2.56 30.12
N ALA A 18 -20.44 -3.06 30.84
CA ALA A 18 -21.32 -2.26 31.69
C ALA A 18 -20.58 -1.58 32.86
N ASN A 19 -19.35 -2.00 33.18
CA ASN A 19 -18.50 -1.37 34.20
C ASN A 19 -17.59 -0.29 33.61
N GLY A 20 -17.68 -0.02 32.30
CA GLY A 20 -16.84 0.94 31.60
C GLY A 20 -15.40 0.45 31.36
N ILE A 21 -15.16 -0.86 31.43
CA ILE A 21 -13.87 -1.46 31.09
C ILE A 21 -13.87 -1.76 29.58
N CYS A 22 -12.85 -1.27 28.88
CA CYS A 22 -12.68 -1.50 27.46
C CYS A 22 -11.74 -2.70 27.23
N HIS A 23 -12.27 -3.75 26.60
CA HIS A 23 -11.52 -4.92 26.17
C HIS A 23 -11.14 -4.73 24.70
N VAL A 24 -9.85 -4.55 24.43
CA VAL A 24 -9.31 -4.46 23.08
C VAL A 24 -8.71 -5.81 22.73
N SER A 25 -9.25 -6.47 21.71
CA SER A 25 -8.70 -7.73 21.19
C SER A 25 -8.21 -7.55 19.76
N ALA A 26 -7.08 -8.16 19.45
CA ALA A 26 -6.52 -8.25 18.10
C ALA A 26 -6.29 -9.73 17.77
N ARG A 27 -7.00 -10.25 16.77
CA ARG A 27 -6.92 -11.64 16.33
C ARG A 27 -6.46 -11.74 14.89
N ASP A 28 -5.46 -12.57 14.62
CA ASP A 28 -5.11 -12.99 13.27
C ASP A 28 -6.06 -14.10 12.82
N LYS A 29 -6.89 -13.84 11.80
CA LYS A 29 -7.90 -14.79 11.30
C LYS A 29 -7.29 -16.08 10.72
N MET A 30 -6.04 -16.04 10.25
CA MET A 30 -5.40 -17.21 9.65
C MET A 30 -4.79 -18.13 10.72
N THR A 31 -4.09 -17.56 11.69
CA THR A 31 -3.43 -18.35 12.75
C THR A 31 -4.31 -18.57 13.98
N GLN A 32 -5.44 -17.87 14.08
CA GLN A 32 -6.34 -17.82 15.24
C GLN A 32 -5.62 -17.37 16.53
N LYS A 33 -4.42 -16.81 16.41
CA LYS A 33 -3.70 -16.22 17.54
C LYS A 33 -4.33 -14.89 17.89
N GLU A 34 -4.56 -14.69 19.17
CA GLU A 34 -5.20 -13.52 19.72
C GLU A 34 -4.31 -12.88 20.79
N GLN A 35 -4.31 -11.56 20.83
CA GLN A 35 -3.78 -10.76 21.93
C GLN A 35 -4.89 -9.84 22.42
N LYS A 36 -5.00 -9.69 23.75
CA LYS A 36 -6.01 -8.86 24.38
C LYS A 36 -5.39 -7.93 25.41
N ILE A 37 -5.92 -6.71 25.47
CA ILE A 37 -5.55 -5.68 26.42
C ILE A 37 -6.85 -5.22 27.09
N THR A 38 -6.82 -5.09 28.41
CA THR A 38 -7.93 -4.56 29.19
C THR A 38 -7.56 -3.16 29.65
N ILE A 39 -8.34 -2.17 29.23
CA ILE A 39 -8.18 -0.78 29.62
C ILE A 39 -9.22 -0.51 30.69
N GLN A 40 -8.76 -0.42 31.94
CA GLN A 40 -9.59 -0.02 33.07
C GLN A 40 -9.64 1.51 33.11
N SER A 41 -10.84 2.08 33.16
CA SER A 41 -11.04 3.53 33.22
C SER A 41 -10.60 4.05 34.60
N SER A 42 -9.32 4.39 34.75
CA SER A 42 -8.76 4.94 36.00
C SER A 42 -8.77 6.47 36.05
N GLY A 43 -9.33 7.12 35.03
CA GLY A 43 -9.39 8.57 34.89
C GLY A 43 -9.62 8.96 33.44
N GLY A 44 -10.89 9.19 33.07
CA GLY A 44 -11.26 9.70 31.76
C GLY A 44 -11.09 11.22 31.65
N LEU A 45 -11.54 11.78 30.54
CA LEU A 45 -11.61 13.23 30.34
C LEU A 45 -12.75 13.83 31.19
N SER A 46 -12.52 15.00 31.78
CA SER A 46 -13.60 15.78 32.40
C SER A 46 -14.53 16.39 31.35
N ASP A 47 -15.77 16.74 31.72
CA ASP A 47 -16.74 17.36 30.80
C ASP A 47 -16.17 18.63 30.14
N ALA A 48 -15.41 19.43 30.89
CA ALA A 48 -14.75 20.62 30.37
C ALA A 48 -13.68 20.29 29.32
N GLU A 49 -12.94 19.19 29.50
CA GLU A 49 -11.97 18.72 28.52
C GLU A 49 -12.66 18.14 27.28
N VAL A 50 -13.77 17.42 27.44
CA VAL A 50 -14.60 16.91 26.34
C VAL A 50 -15.11 18.07 25.48
N GLU A 51 -15.72 19.09 26.10
CA GLU A 51 -16.20 20.27 25.37
C GLU A 51 -15.08 21.03 24.66
N ARG A 52 -13.91 21.15 25.31
CA ARG A 52 -12.73 21.76 24.67
C ARG A 52 -12.29 20.95 23.46
N MET A 53 -12.19 19.63 23.56
CA MET A 53 -11.78 18.76 22.44
C MET A 53 -12.77 18.82 21.27
N VAL A 54 -14.07 18.92 21.54
CA VAL A 54 -15.09 19.11 20.48
C VAL A 54 -14.87 20.43 19.75
N LYS A 55 -14.72 21.54 20.47
CA LYS A 55 -14.47 22.85 19.86
C LYS A 55 -13.15 22.91 19.09
N GLU A 56 -12.10 22.28 19.63
CA GLU A 56 -10.81 22.18 18.95
C GLU A 56 -10.90 21.34 17.68
N ALA A 57 -11.63 20.22 17.71
CA ALA A 57 -11.85 19.40 16.52
C ALA A 57 -12.59 20.19 15.43
N GLU A 58 -13.64 20.92 15.78
CA GLU A 58 -14.39 21.79 14.85
C GLU A 58 -13.52 22.89 14.25
N ALA A 59 -12.71 23.56 15.08
CA ALA A 59 -11.82 24.62 14.62
C ALA A 59 -10.66 24.11 13.74
N ASN A 60 -10.26 22.85 13.88
CA ASN A 60 -9.14 22.25 13.15
C ASN A 60 -9.57 21.35 11.99
N VAL A 61 -10.87 21.19 11.68
CA VAL A 61 -11.37 20.29 10.62
C VAL A 61 -10.58 20.42 9.32
N GLU A 62 -10.39 21.63 8.81
CA GLU A 62 -9.71 21.82 7.52
C GLU A 62 -8.22 21.47 7.59
N ARG A 63 -7.55 21.84 8.69
CA ARG A 63 -6.14 21.49 8.91
C ARG A 63 -5.98 19.97 8.98
N ASP A 64 -6.86 19.28 9.70
CA ASP A 64 -6.79 17.83 9.86
C ASP A 64 -7.18 17.11 8.57
N ARG A 65 -8.08 17.67 7.75
CA ARG A 65 -8.36 17.21 6.39
C ARG A 65 -7.12 17.25 5.51
N ILE A 66 -6.40 18.36 5.49
CA ILE A 66 -5.16 18.50 4.71
C ILE A 66 -4.09 17.52 5.18
N LYS A 67 -3.91 17.37 6.50
CA LYS A 67 -2.97 16.39 7.07
C LYS A 67 -3.34 14.96 6.70
N LYS A 68 -4.63 14.63 6.77
CA LYS A 68 -5.14 13.31 6.37
C LYS A 68 -4.83 13.05 4.90
N GLU A 69 -5.10 13.99 4.02
CA GLU A 69 -4.80 13.89 2.60
C GLU A 69 -3.29 13.67 2.36
N ALA A 70 -2.43 14.42 3.05
CA ALA A 70 -0.98 14.24 2.95
C ALA A 70 -0.53 12.81 3.35
N ILE A 71 -1.09 12.28 4.43
CA ILE A 71 -0.79 10.92 4.92
C ILE A 71 -1.33 9.86 3.94
N GLU A 72 -2.53 10.06 3.39
CA GLU A 72 -3.10 9.17 2.38
C GLU A 72 -2.24 9.11 1.12
N VAL A 73 -1.79 10.25 0.61
CA VAL A 73 -0.85 10.30 -0.52
C VAL A 73 0.45 9.57 -0.19
N LYS A 74 0.98 9.73 1.03
CA LYS A 74 2.19 9.02 1.47
C LYS A 74 2.00 7.50 1.55
N ASN A 75 0.87 7.05 2.06
CA ASN A 75 0.54 5.62 2.14
C ASN A 75 0.33 5.01 0.75
N ASN A 76 -0.30 5.76 -0.16
CA ASN A 76 -0.45 5.37 -1.56
C ASN A 76 0.91 5.26 -2.26
N ALA A 77 1.81 6.23 -2.04
CA ALA A 77 3.17 6.21 -2.56
C ALA A 77 3.95 4.99 -2.08
N ASP A 78 3.94 4.70 -0.77
CA ASP A 78 4.61 3.53 -0.18
C ASP A 78 4.07 2.21 -0.77
N SER A 79 2.75 2.10 -0.89
CA SER A 79 2.08 0.92 -1.46
C SER A 79 2.46 0.73 -2.93
N LEU A 80 2.48 1.81 -3.70
CA LEU A 80 2.84 1.78 -5.12
C LEU A 80 4.32 1.41 -5.31
N ILE A 81 5.23 2.00 -4.51
CA ILE A 81 6.65 1.64 -4.50
C ILE A 81 6.82 0.15 -4.25
N TYR A 82 6.19 -0.39 -3.19
CA TYR A 82 6.30 -1.80 -2.85
C TYR A 82 5.81 -2.71 -3.99
N SER A 83 4.66 -2.40 -4.58
CA SER A 83 4.12 -3.16 -5.71
C SER A 83 5.01 -3.10 -6.96
N THR A 84 5.60 -1.93 -7.23
CA THR A 84 6.45 -1.71 -8.41
C THR A 84 7.80 -2.38 -8.25
N GLU A 85 8.42 -2.30 -7.06
CA GLU A 85 9.65 -3.02 -6.72
C GLU A 85 9.46 -4.53 -6.85
N LYS A 86 8.32 -5.04 -6.37
CA LYS A 86 7.98 -6.46 -6.49
C LYS A 86 7.86 -6.86 -7.96
N SER A 87 7.04 -6.16 -8.74
CA SER A 87 6.88 -6.42 -10.18
C SER A 87 8.20 -6.33 -10.95
N LEU A 88 9.05 -5.36 -10.61
CA LEU A 88 10.37 -5.22 -11.22
C LEU A 88 11.26 -6.42 -10.91
N SER A 89 11.28 -6.88 -9.65
CA SER A 89 12.06 -8.05 -9.23
C SER A 89 11.63 -9.35 -9.92
N GLU A 90 10.32 -9.51 -10.16
CA GLU A 90 9.72 -10.71 -10.77
C GLU A 90 9.85 -10.73 -12.30
N HIS A 91 9.95 -9.56 -12.93
CA HIS A 91 9.91 -9.43 -14.39
C HIS A 91 11.16 -8.83 -15.02
N LYS A 92 12.20 -8.49 -14.25
CA LYS A 92 13.45 -7.86 -14.72
C LYS A 92 14.07 -8.54 -15.95
N ASP A 93 13.98 -9.87 -16.05
CA ASP A 93 14.59 -10.64 -17.13
C ASP A 93 13.75 -10.62 -18.42
N LYS A 94 12.50 -10.17 -18.34
CA LYS A 94 11.53 -10.09 -19.45
C LYS A 94 11.31 -8.67 -19.97
N ILE A 95 11.97 -7.68 -19.37
CA ILE A 95 11.82 -6.27 -19.70
C ILE A 95 13.19 -5.68 -20.09
N GLY A 96 13.20 -4.70 -20.99
CA GLY A 96 14.44 -4.08 -21.46
C GLY A 96 15.16 -3.31 -20.36
N ALA A 97 16.49 -3.31 -20.37
CA ALA A 97 17.33 -2.62 -19.37
C ALA A 97 16.99 -1.13 -19.22
N GLU A 98 16.61 -0.46 -20.31
CA GLU A 98 16.15 0.94 -20.30
C GLU A 98 14.88 1.14 -19.45
N VAL A 99 13.93 0.19 -19.54
CA VAL A 99 12.69 0.22 -18.76
C VAL A 99 12.99 -0.04 -17.29
N VAL A 100 13.88 -0.99 -17.00
CA VAL A 100 14.34 -1.28 -15.61
C VAL A 100 14.94 -0.03 -14.96
N GLU A 101 15.85 0.64 -15.66
CA GLU A 101 16.53 1.83 -15.16
C GLU A 101 15.55 2.99 -14.96
N SER A 102 14.65 3.22 -15.93
CA SER A 102 13.62 4.26 -15.84
C SER A 102 12.69 4.06 -14.64
N VAL A 103 12.24 2.82 -14.41
CA VAL A 103 11.37 2.47 -13.27
C VAL A 103 12.12 2.61 -11.95
N GLN A 104 13.35 2.10 -11.87
CA GLN A 104 14.15 2.18 -10.65
C GLN A 104 14.45 3.63 -10.27
N LYS A 105 14.69 4.50 -11.26
CA LYS A 105 14.82 5.93 -11.05
C LYS A 105 13.53 6.54 -10.50
N ALA A 106 12.38 6.23 -11.08
CA ALA A 106 11.08 6.73 -10.60
C ALA A 106 10.77 6.28 -9.16
N ILE A 107 11.10 5.04 -8.80
CA ILE A 107 10.98 4.52 -7.42
C ILE A 107 11.85 5.34 -6.47
N ASN A 108 13.13 5.54 -6.81
CA ASN A 108 14.08 6.26 -5.96
C ASN A 108 13.70 7.74 -5.81
N ASP A 109 13.24 8.37 -6.89
CA ASP A 109 12.77 9.76 -6.87
C ASP A 109 11.54 9.89 -5.95
N THR A 110 10.58 8.97 -6.06
CA THR A 110 9.38 8.95 -5.19
C THR A 110 9.76 8.74 -3.71
N LYS A 111 10.68 7.82 -3.41
CA LYS A 111 11.19 7.61 -2.04
C LYS A 111 11.84 8.88 -1.48
N LYS A 112 12.68 9.55 -2.26
CA LYS A 112 13.31 10.81 -1.84
C LYS A 112 12.26 11.88 -1.58
N THR A 113 11.28 12.06 -2.47
CA THR A 113 10.18 13.00 -2.27
C THR A 113 9.41 12.71 -0.97
N MET A 114 9.17 11.44 -0.63
CA MET A 114 8.51 11.06 0.63
C MET A 114 9.32 11.38 1.90
N GLU A 115 10.65 11.43 1.79
CA GLU A 115 11.57 11.71 2.90
C GLU A 115 11.82 13.22 3.08
N THR A 116 11.93 13.95 1.98
CA THR A 116 12.36 15.36 1.99
C THR A 116 11.23 16.36 1.87
N GLU A 117 10.11 16.01 1.22
CA GLU A 117 9.04 16.94 0.93
C GLU A 117 7.84 16.78 1.88
N THR A 118 7.36 17.91 2.39
CA THR A 118 6.14 18.01 3.21
C THR A 118 4.92 18.41 2.38
N ASP A 119 5.11 18.67 1.08
CA ASP A 119 4.09 19.10 0.14
C ASP A 119 3.37 17.91 -0.52
N PRO A 120 2.06 17.71 -0.27
CA PRO A 120 1.28 16.63 -0.87
C PRO A 120 1.23 16.69 -2.40
N GLU A 121 1.27 17.87 -3.00
CA GLU A 121 1.13 18.03 -4.46
C GLU A 121 2.36 17.52 -5.21
N LYS A 122 3.56 17.79 -4.69
CA LYS A 122 4.80 17.22 -5.24
C LYS A 122 4.84 15.70 -5.13
N LEU A 123 4.35 15.17 -4.00
CA LEU A 123 4.29 13.73 -3.81
C LEU A 123 3.27 13.08 -4.74
N LYS A 124 2.11 13.69 -4.99
CA LYS A 124 1.14 13.24 -6.00
C LYS A 124 1.78 13.17 -7.39
N ALA A 125 2.51 14.20 -7.82
CA ALA A 125 3.18 14.20 -9.12
C ALA A 125 4.25 13.08 -9.24
N ALA A 126 5.00 12.82 -8.17
CA ALA A 126 5.94 11.71 -8.12
C ALA A 126 5.22 10.35 -8.21
N VAL A 127 4.10 10.20 -7.49
CA VAL A 127 3.24 9.01 -7.55
C VAL A 127 2.68 8.78 -8.96
N GLU A 128 2.19 9.81 -9.63
CA GLU A 128 1.72 9.71 -11.02
C GLU A 128 2.83 9.27 -11.97
N THR A 129 4.03 9.85 -11.81
CA THR A 129 5.21 9.47 -12.60
C THR A 129 5.58 8.00 -12.39
N LEU A 130 5.59 7.55 -11.12
CA LEU A 130 5.83 6.15 -10.78
C LEU A 130 4.75 5.24 -11.36
N GLN A 131 3.48 5.67 -11.34
CA GLN A 131 2.38 4.90 -11.88
C GLN A 131 2.49 4.72 -13.40
N GLN A 132 2.86 5.78 -14.12
CA GLN A 132 3.15 5.72 -15.56
C GLN A 132 4.34 4.79 -15.85
N ALA A 133 5.39 4.85 -15.03
CA ALA A 133 6.54 3.94 -15.18
C ALA A 133 6.14 2.48 -14.91
N ALA A 134 5.31 2.23 -13.89
CA ALA A 134 4.79 0.90 -13.57
C ALA A 134 3.93 0.31 -14.70
N MET A 135 3.14 1.13 -15.40
CA MET A 135 2.39 0.70 -16.59
C MET A 135 3.31 0.15 -17.70
N LYS A 136 4.49 0.74 -17.90
CA LYS A 136 5.47 0.26 -18.89
C LYS A 136 5.99 -1.15 -18.57
N ILE A 137 6.07 -1.51 -17.28
CA ILE A 137 6.40 -2.88 -16.86
C ILE A 137 5.29 -3.83 -17.34
N GLY A 138 4.02 -3.48 -17.07
CA GLY A 138 2.87 -4.27 -17.51
C GLY A 138 2.81 -4.46 -19.02
N GLU A 139 3.06 -3.40 -19.80
CA GLU A 139 3.12 -3.48 -21.25
C GLU A 139 4.27 -4.37 -21.76
N ALA A 140 5.46 -4.27 -21.16
CA ALA A 140 6.62 -5.08 -21.55
C ALA A 140 6.43 -6.56 -21.18
N VAL A 141 5.81 -6.84 -20.03
CA VAL A 141 5.43 -8.21 -19.61
C VAL A 141 4.34 -8.78 -20.50
N TYR A 142 3.34 -7.98 -20.89
CA TYR A 142 2.29 -8.44 -21.81
C TYR A 142 2.86 -8.72 -23.22
N LYS A 143 3.76 -7.87 -23.74
CA LYS A 143 4.43 -8.09 -25.03
C LYS A 143 5.33 -9.33 -25.03
N SER A 144 6.03 -9.60 -23.93
CA SER A 144 6.83 -10.83 -23.79
C SER A 144 5.97 -12.09 -23.60
N SER A 145 4.82 -11.98 -22.94
CA SER A 145 3.89 -13.10 -22.73
C SER A 145 3.07 -13.42 -24.00
N GLY A 146 2.59 -12.41 -24.72
CA GLY A 146 1.86 -12.56 -25.98
C GLY A 146 2.71 -13.01 -27.18
N SER A 147 4.04 -12.99 -27.04
CA SER A 147 4.97 -13.57 -28.03
C SER A 147 5.21 -15.07 -27.83
N SER A 148 4.58 -15.68 -26.82
CA SER A 148 4.74 -17.12 -26.49
C SER A 148 3.63 -18.02 -27.04
N GLU A 149 2.64 -17.48 -27.77
CA GLU A 149 1.46 -18.24 -28.25
C GLU A 149 1.28 -18.25 -29.78
N LYS A 150 2.32 -17.87 -30.54
CA LYS A 150 2.36 -18.05 -32.00
C LYS A 150 3.71 -18.60 -32.45
N LYS A 151 4.02 -19.85 -32.06
CA LYS A 151 5.12 -20.59 -32.68
C LYS A 151 4.99 -22.12 -32.60
N ASP A 152 3.79 -22.66 -32.82
CA ASP A 152 3.60 -24.09 -33.10
C ASP A 152 2.35 -24.30 -33.96
N ASP A 153 2.40 -23.90 -35.23
CA ASP A 153 1.60 -24.52 -36.30
C ASP A 153 2.24 -24.20 -37.66
N LYS A 154 3.33 -24.90 -37.96
CA LYS A 154 3.82 -25.20 -39.31
C LYS A 154 5.10 -26.00 -39.16
N THR A 155 5.00 -27.32 -39.26
CA THR A 155 5.84 -28.22 -40.08
C THR A 155 5.67 -29.65 -39.57
N LYS A 156 5.17 -30.52 -40.47
CA LYS A 156 4.91 -31.99 -40.42
C LYS A 156 3.42 -32.16 -40.78
N ASP A 157 3.04 -32.58 -41.98
CA ASP A 157 3.54 -33.75 -42.70
C ASP A 157 3.65 -33.51 -44.22
N ALA A 158 4.88 -33.62 -44.72
CA ALA A 158 5.16 -34.17 -46.03
C ALA A 158 5.82 -35.54 -45.81
N GLU A 159 5.46 -36.51 -46.66
CA GLU A 159 5.98 -37.89 -46.74
C GLU A 159 5.53 -38.88 -45.65
N THR A 160 4.58 -39.74 -46.00
CA THR A 160 4.81 -41.19 -45.99
C THR A 160 3.97 -41.82 -47.11
N GLN A 161 4.60 -42.77 -47.79
CA GLN A 161 4.18 -43.55 -48.96
C GLN A 161 2.84 -44.28 -48.79
#